data_AF-A0A9E4ECN4-F1
#
_entry.id   AF-A0A9E4ECN4-F1
#
_cell.length_a   1.000
_cell.length_b   1.000
_cell.length_c   1.000
_cell.angle_alpha   90.00
_cell.angle_beta   90.00
_cell.angle_gamma   90.00
#
_symmetry.space_group_name_H-M   'P 1'
#
loop_
_entity.id
_entity.type
_entity.pdbx_description
1 polymer ?
#
loop_
_entity_poly.entity_id
_entity_poly.type
_entity_poly.pdbx_seq_one_letter_code
_entity_poly.pdbx_strand_id
1 'polypeptide(L)'
;WELPGGEGWEEEKGVGWDVGARIGSLQELTQIQLGLDVSWMSYIEDIEEEDGICRVYGFSDENLDIDALANDGYDWFTKSELQQHFGESDAICSAVDTWQQADVIRGKGTACHQSRHQFDA
;
A
#
# COMPACT_ATOMS: atom_id res chain seq x y z
N TRP A 1 -16.25 -2.45 -4.07
CA TRP A 1 -14.91 -1.92 -4.36
C TRP A 1 -14.08 -2.05 -3.12
N GLU A 2 -12.80 -2.36 -3.25
CA GLU A 2 -11.87 -2.53 -2.14
C GLU A 2 -10.47 -2.09 -2.62
N LEU A 3 -9.54 -1.90 -1.67
CA LEU A 3 -8.14 -1.62 -2.02
C LEU A 3 -7.44 -2.91 -2.47
N PRO A 4 -6.49 -2.83 -3.41
CA PRO A 4 -5.67 -3.96 -3.80
C PRO A 4 -4.84 -4.45 -2.60
N GLY A 5 -4.82 -5.77 -2.38
CA GLY A 5 -4.23 -6.34 -1.18
C GLY A 5 -4.70 -7.77 -0.91
N GLY A 6 -4.41 -8.27 0.29
CA GLY A 6 -4.72 -9.65 0.69
C GLY A 6 -3.97 -10.07 1.95
N GLU A 7 -4.02 -11.36 2.26
CA GLU A 7 -3.36 -11.92 3.44
C GLU A 7 -1.85 -11.69 3.37
N GLY A 8 -1.31 -10.95 4.36
CA GLY A 8 0.11 -10.66 4.45
C GLY A 8 0.87 -11.74 5.21
N TRP A 9 2.03 -12.13 4.70
CA TRP A 9 2.93 -13.09 5.33
C TRP A 9 4.22 -12.43 5.82
N GLU A 10 4.98 -13.13 6.66
CA GLU A 10 6.30 -12.69 7.10
C GLU A 10 7.35 -12.95 6.01
N GLU A 11 8.21 -11.95 5.76
CA GLU A 11 9.35 -12.15 4.87
C GLU A 11 10.38 -13.07 5.55
N GLU A 12 10.62 -14.26 4.99
CA GLU A 12 11.56 -15.28 5.53
C GLU A 12 13.02 -14.79 5.69
N LYS A 13 13.38 -13.65 5.07
CA LYS A 13 14.75 -13.10 5.09
C LYS A 13 14.75 -11.59 5.37
N GLY A 14 14.57 -11.22 6.63
CA GLY A 14 14.73 -9.84 7.11
C GLY A 14 15.57 -9.78 8.39
N VAL A 15 16.50 -8.84 8.45
CA VAL A 15 17.22 -8.48 9.70
C VAL A 15 16.20 -8.07 10.76
N GLY A 16 16.34 -8.53 12.00
CA GLY A 16 15.38 -8.39 13.10
C GLY A 16 15.00 -6.97 13.56
N TRP A 17 15.27 -5.94 12.75
CA TRP A 17 14.79 -4.57 12.90
C TRP A 17 13.49 -4.31 12.12
N ASP A 18 13.11 -5.19 11.18
CA ASP A 18 11.94 -5.04 10.30
C ASP A 18 10.86 -6.11 10.56
N VAL A 19 10.76 -6.53 11.82
CA VAL A 19 9.77 -7.52 12.28
C VAL A 19 8.37 -6.90 12.16
N GLY A 20 7.60 -7.35 11.17
CA GLY A 20 6.22 -6.88 10.94
C GLY A 20 6.03 -6.06 9.66
N ALA A 21 7.08 -5.80 8.87
CA ALA A 21 6.91 -5.29 7.53
C ALA A 21 6.12 -6.30 6.68
N ARG A 22 5.17 -5.79 5.90
CA ARG A 22 4.35 -6.55 4.94
C ARG A 22 4.56 -6.05 3.50
N ILE A 23 5.66 -5.33 3.28
CA ILE A 23 5.95 -4.67 2.00
C ILE A 23 6.23 -5.72 0.93
N GLY A 24 7.00 -6.77 1.22
CA GLY A 24 7.25 -7.85 0.26
C GLY A 24 5.98 -8.59 -0.16
N SER A 25 5.09 -8.89 0.80
CA SER A 25 3.80 -9.50 0.48
C SER A 25 2.93 -8.58 -0.38
N LEU A 26 2.93 -7.27 -0.07
CA LEU A 26 2.11 -6.32 -0.82
C LEU A 26 2.69 -6.00 -2.20
N GLN A 27 4.01 -6.00 -2.37
CA GLN A 27 4.68 -5.92 -3.69
C GLN A 27 4.28 -7.10 -4.58
N GLU A 28 4.26 -8.33 -4.03
CA GLU A 28 3.82 -9.50 -4.78
C GLU A 28 2.32 -9.42 -5.14
N LEU A 29 1.47 -9.05 -4.19
CA LEU A 29 0.02 -8.93 -4.42
C LEU A 29 -0.32 -7.84 -5.45
N THR A 30 0.33 -6.68 -5.38
CA THR A 30 0.13 -5.59 -6.36
C THR A 30 0.61 -5.98 -7.75
N GLN A 31 1.72 -6.73 -7.86
CA GLN A 31 2.16 -7.28 -9.14
C GLN A 31 1.17 -8.31 -9.72
N ILE A 32 0.60 -9.20 -8.88
CA ILE A 32 -0.36 -10.23 -9.32
C ILE A 32 -1.69 -9.60 -9.73
N GLN A 33 -2.23 -8.68 -8.92
CA GLN A 33 -3.56 -8.11 -9.12
C GLN A 33 -3.55 -7.01 -10.18
N LEU A 34 -2.55 -6.12 -10.14
CA LEU A 34 -2.51 -4.91 -10.96
C LEU A 34 -1.46 -4.96 -12.07
N GLY A 35 -0.55 -5.94 -12.06
CA GLY A 35 0.62 -5.94 -12.95
C GLY A 35 1.64 -4.84 -12.62
N LEU A 36 1.52 -4.23 -11.44
CA LEU A 36 2.32 -3.07 -11.03
C LEU A 36 3.50 -3.50 -10.15
N ASP A 37 4.71 -3.13 -10.59
CA ASP A 37 5.93 -3.28 -9.78
C ASP A 37 6.11 -2.05 -8.90
N VAL A 38 5.87 -2.21 -7.59
CA VAL A 38 5.96 -1.13 -6.62
C VAL A 38 7.32 -1.14 -5.93
N SER A 39 8.16 -0.14 -6.21
CA SER A 39 9.54 -0.11 -5.69
C SER A 39 9.67 0.28 -4.20
N TRP A 40 8.66 0.92 -3.62
CA TRP A 40 8.64 1.34 -2.22
C TRP A 40 7.20 1.53 -1.74
N MET A 41 6.97 1.45 -0.43
CA MET A 41 5.67 1.74 0.17
C MET A 41 5.84 2.48 1.50
N SER A 42 4.85 3.24 1.91
CA SER A 42 4.83 3.93 3.21
C SER A 42 3.63 3.48 4.02
N TYR A 43 3.83 3.13 5.28
CA TYR A 43 2.74 2.82 6.20
C TYR A 43 1.79 4.03 6.34
N ILE A 44 0.48 3.77 6.26
CA ILE A 44 -0.56 4.77 6.49
C ILE A 44 -1.16 4.56 7.88
N GLU A 45 -1.84 3.43 8.08
CA GLU A 45 -2.51 3.08 9.33
C GLU A 45 -2.83 1.59 9.41
N ASP A 46 -3.26 1.15 10.59
CA ASP A 46 -3.81 -0.18 10.86
C ASP A 46 -5.32 -0.04 11.07
N ILE A 47 -6.12 -0.73 10.27
CA ILE A 47 -7.59 -0.79 10.37
C ILE A 47 -7.95 -2.06 11.14
N GLU A 48 -8.72 -1.93 12.22
CA GLU A 48 -9.26 -3.08 12.94
C GLU A 48 -10.39 -3.74 12.13
N GLU A 49 -10.26 -5.04 11.89
CA GLU A 49 -11.27 -5.88 11.24
C GLU A 49 -11.72 -6.99 12.20
N GLU A 50 -12.85 -7.63 11.93
CA GLU A 50 -13.41 -8.68 12.80
C GLU A 50 -12.42 -9.83 13.06
N ASP A 51 -11.60 -10.17 12.06
CA ASP A 51 -10.65 -11.29 12.09
C ASP A 51 -9.17 -10.84 12.27
N GLY A 52 -8.91 -9.55 12.54
CA GLY A 52 -7.55 -9.08 12.79
C GLY A 52 -7.31 -7.61 12.47
N ILE A 53 -6.11 -7.32 11.93
CA ILE A 53 -5.68 -5.98 11.58
C ILE A 53 -5.35 -5.96 10.10
N CYS A 54 -6.02 -5.08 9.35
CA CYS A 54 -5.68 -4.77 7.97
C CYS A 54 -4.72 -3.57 7.95
N ARG A 55 -3.47 -3.81 7.54
CA ARG A 55 -2.45 -2.76 7.47
C ARG A 55 -2.44 -2.09 6.11
N VAL A 56 -2.67 -0.79 6.08
CA VAL A 56 -2.74 -0.01 4.84
C VAL A 56 -1.40 0.68 4.55
N TYR A 57 -0.99 0.60 3.28
CA TYR A 57 0.21 1.25 2.77
C TYR A 57 -0.12 2.16 1.58
N GLY A 58 0.63 3.26 1.46
CA GLY A 58 0.57 4.22 0.38
C GLY A 58 1.78 4.13 -0.54
N PHE A 59 1.54 4.26 -1.84
CA PHE A 59 2.54 4.41 -2.88
C PHE A 59 2.17 5.57 -3.79
N SER A 60 3.17 6.29 -4.29
CA SER A 60 2.99 7.35 -5.27
C SER A 60 4.14 7.35 -6.26
N ASP A 61 3.85 7.38 -7.55
CA ASP A 61 4.85 7.56 -8.60
C ASP A 61 4.33 8.57 -9.62
N GLU A 62 5.15 9.56 -9.95
CA GLU A 62 4.82 10.58 -10.95
C GLU A 62 4.80 10.02 -12.38
N ASN A 63 5.40 8.85 -12.59
CA ASN A 63 5.49 8.17 -13.88
C ASN A 63 4.48 7.03 -14.02
N LEU A 64 3.53 6.90 -13.08
CA LEU A 64 2.54 5.85 -13.13
C LEU A 64 1.59 6.07 -14.32
N ASP A 65 1.51 5.08 -15.21
CA ASP A 65 0.54 5.06 -16.30
C ASP A 65 -0.83 4.62 -15.76
N ILE A 66 -1.62 5.60 -15.33
CA ILE A 66 -2.96 5.43 -14.75
C ILE A 66 -3.90 4.74 -15.75
N ASP A 67 -3.78 5.07 -17.04
CA ASP A 67 -4.64 4.52 -18.10
C ASP A 67 -4.32 3.05 -18.38
N ALA A 68 -3.05 2.65 -18.26
CA ALA A 68 -2.66 1.23 -18.39
C ALA A 68 -3.17 0.35 -17.23
N LEU A 69 -3.38 0.94 -16.05
CA LEU A 69 -3.89 0.24 -14.87
C LEU A 69 -5.42 0.19 -14.83
N ALA A 70 -6.10 1.12 -15.49
CA ALA A 70 -7.55 1.11 -15.65
C ALA A 70 -7.97 0.00 -16.63
N ASN A 71 -8.45 -1.13 -16.10
CA ASN A 71 -8.94 -2.29 -16.86
C ASN A 71 -10.32 -2.73 -16.33
N ASP A 72 -11.00 -3.67 -16.99
CA ASP A 72 -12.29 -4.24 -16.53
C ASP A 72 -12.16 -4.85 -15.12
N GLY A 73 -12.47 -4.06 -14.09
CA GLY A 73 -12.39 -4.45 -12.66
C GLY A 73 -11.64 -3.46 -11.76
N TYR A 74 -10.91 -2.48 -12.31
CA TYR A 74 -10.19 -1.45 -11.57
C TYR A 74 -10.57 -0.06 -12.05
N ASP A 75 -10.67 0.89 -11.13
CA ASP A 75 -10.98 2.27 -11.45
C ASP A 75 -10.21 3.22 -10.54
N TRP A 76 -9.97 4.42 -11.04
CA TRP A 76 -9.28 5.48 -10.31
C TRP A 76 -10.29 6.47 -9.79
N PHE A 77 -10.25 6.69 -8.47
CA PHE A 77 -11.17 7.59 -7.82
C PHE A 77 -10.43 8.83 -7.33
N THR A 78 -11.03 10.00 -7.57
CA THR A 78 -10.74 11.17 -6.74
C THR A 78 -11.24 10.92 -5.31
N LYS A 79 -10.66 11.65 -4.34
CA LYS A 79 -11.11 11.59 -2.94
C LYS A 79 -12.63 11.82 -2.81
N SER A 80 -13.17 12.80 -3.53
CA SER A 80 -14.60 13.11 -3.50
C SER A 80 -15.45 11.96 -4.04
N GLU A 81 -14.99 11.25 -5.07
CA GLU A 81 -15.71 10.08 -5.61
C GLU A 81 -15.67 8.90 -4.65
N LEU A 82 -14.54 8.64 -3.97
CA LEU A 82 -14.47 7.64 -2.89
C LEU A 82 -15.49 7.94 -1.78
N GLN A 83 -15.52 9.19 -1.30
CA GLN A 83 -16.44 9.61 -0.25
C GLN A 83 -17.91 9.48 -0.66
N GLN A 84 -18.24 9.76 -1.94
CA GLN A 84 -19.59 9.55 -2.46
C GLN A 84 -19.95 8.07 -2.57
N HIS A 85 -18.96 7.22 -2.87
CA HIS A 85 -19.18 5.80 -3.10
C HIS A 85 -19.31 5.00 -1.80
N PHE A 86 -18.41 5.24 -0.84
CA PHE A 86 -18.31 4.49 0.41
C PHE A 86 -18.90 5.23 1.62
N GLY A 87 -19.02 6.55 1.54
CA GLY A 87 -19.37 7.42 2.66
C GLY A 87 -18.14 7.92 3.42
N GLU A 88 -18.26 9.09 4.04
CA GLU A 88 -17.15 9.76 4.73
C GLU A 88 -16.58 8.98 5.91
N SER A 89 -17.37 8.11 6.53
CA SER A 89 -16.97 7.30 7.69
C SER A 89 -16.34 5.95 7.33
N ASP A 90 -16.18 5.66 6.04
CA ASP A 90 -15.55 4.41 5.60
C ASP A 90 -14.05 4.41 5.89
N ALA A 91 -13.51 3.25 6.27
CA ALA A 91 -12.11 3.12 6.67
C ALA A 91 -11.13 3.45 5.51
N ILE A 92 -11.51 3.18 4.26
CA ILE A 92 -10.71 3.56 3.08
C ILE A 92 -10.66 5.09 2.96
N CYS A 93 -11.78 5.78 3.21
CA CYS A 93 -11.82 7.24 3.18
C CYS A 93 -10.94 7.85 4.28
N SER A 94 -10.98 7.27 5.49
CA SER A 94 -10.08 7.66 6.59
C SER A 94 -8.61 7.48 6.22
N ALA A 95 -8.24 6.34 5.62
CA ALA A 95 -6.87 6.07 5.19
C ALA A 95 -6.36 7.06 4.13
N VAL A 96 -7.21 7.45 3.18
CA VAL A 96 -6.89 8.48 2.18
C VAL A 96 -6.70 9.85 2.85
N ASP A 97 -7.54 10.19 3.83
CA ASP A 97 -7.42 11.43 4.59
C ASP A 97 -6.12 11.48 5.38
N THR A 98 -5.76 10.39 6.06
CA THR A 98 -4.48 10.21 6.73
C THR A 98 -3.34 10.43 5.73
N TRP A 99 -3.34 9.72 4.60
CA TRP A 99 -2.27 9.79 3.60
C TRP A 99 -2.02 11.20 3.06
N GLN A 100 -3.07 12.00 2.86
CA GLN A 100 -2.97 13.37 2.33
C GLN A 100 -2.53 14.43 3.36
N GLN A 101 -2.44 14.07 4.65
CA GLN A 101 -1.95 14.99 5.68
C GLN A 101 -0.48 15.34 5.45
N ALA A 102 -0.24 16.60 5.05
CA ALA A 102 1.08 17.12 4.71
C ALA A 102 2.01 17.32 5.92
N ASP A 103 1.46 17.33 7.13
CA ASP A 103 2.16 17.45 8.40
C ASP A 103 2.68 16.11 8.95
N VAL A 104 2.28 14.98 8.36
CA VAL A 104 2.76 13.66 8.74
C VAL A 104 3.94 13.25 7.86
N ILE A 105 5.14 13.20 8.45
CA ILE A 105 6.34 12.68 7.80
C ILE A 105 6.30 11.15 7.81
N ARG A 106 6.30 10.54 6.62
CA ARG A 106 6.26 9.08 6.46
C ARG A 106 7.58 8.55 5.92
N GLY A 107 8.07 7.48 6.55
CA GLY A 107 9.23 6.74 6.05
C GLY A 107 8.84 5.85 4.88
N LYS A 108 9.71 5.78 3.86
CA LYS A 108 9.59 4.82 2.76
C LYS A 108 10.26 3.51 3.17
N GLY A 109 9.52 2.41 3.12
CA GLY A 109 10.06 1.06 3.26
C GLY A 109 10.18 0.37 1.90
N THR A 110 11.11 -0.57 1.80
CA THR A 110 11.32 -1.46 0.66
C THR A 110 11.37 -2.88 1.17
N ALA A 111 11.00 -3.87 0.37
CA ALA A 111 11.07 -5.25 0.81
C ALA A 111 12.51 -5.67 1.14
N CYS A 112 12.68 -6.57 2.10
CA CYS A 112 14.00 -6.92 2.64
C CYS A 112 14.94 -7.48 1.58
N HIS A 113 14.39 -8.14 0.55
CA HIS A 113 15.17 -8.68 -0.57
C HIS A 113 15.73 -7.60 -1.50
N GLN A 114 15.09 -6.42 -1.59
CA GLN A 114 15.57 -5.27 -2.36
C GLN A 114 16.63 -4.46 -1.59
N SER A 115 16.54 -4.45 -0.24
CA SER A 115 17.46 -3.72 0.63
C SER A 115 18.91 -4.24 0.62
N ARG A 116 19.17 -5.46 0.13
CA ARG A 116 20.53 -6.03 0.08
C ARG A 116 21.44 -5.42 -0.98
N HIS A 117 20.92 -4.65 -1.93
CA HIS A 117 21.75 -4.02 -2.98
C HIS A 117 22.19 -2.57 -2.68
N GLN A 118 21.80 -2.00 -1.53
CA GLN A 118 22.10 -0.59 -1.21
C GLN A 118 23.25 -0.35 -0.22
N PHE A 119 23.87 -1.40 0.33
CA PHE A 119 24.92 -1.25 1.35
C PHE A 119 26.29 -1.88 1.02
N ASP A 120 26.47 -2.42 -0.19
CA ASP A 120 27.80 -2.84 -0.66
C ASP A 120 28.46 -1.67 -1.42
N ALA A 121 29.11 -0.78 -0.66
CA ALA A 121 30.01 0.26 -1.16
C ALA A 121 31.41 0.09 -0.55
#